data_AF-A0A5E8BHK0-F1
#
_entry.id   AF-A0A5E8BHK0-F1
#
_cell.length_a   1.000
_cell.length_b   1.000
_cell.length_c   1.000
_cell.angle_alpha   90.00
_cell.angle_beta   90.00
_cell.angle_gamma   90.00
#
_symmetry.space_group_name_H-M   'P 1'
#
loop_
_entity.id
_entity.type
_entity.pdbx_description
1 polymer ?
#
loop_
_entity_poly.entity_id
_entity_poly.type
_entity_poly.pdbx_seq_one_letter_code
_entity_poly.pdbx_strand_id
1 'polypeptide(L)'
;METATENPDIKCYYCICSQFILAITPGLDVLPRRNAQVSEDKSIVISRKRDQCVFSLDAYRDKYPLLVTNKNKEEVWWVYKCPRCKLPIGYDLENSSQQYTFILNGALHEEPSEDQVTNKES
;
A
#
# COMPACT_ATOMS: atom_id res chain seq x y z
N MET A 1 5.77 -36.46 -11.04
CA MET A 1 6.23 -35.06 -11.13
C MET A 1 5.45 -34.30 -10.09
N GLU A 2 5.99 -34.18 -8.89
CA GLU A 2 5.44 -33.33 -7.84
C GLU A 2 5.83 -31.89 -8.16
N THR A 3 4.85 -31.07 -8.52
CA THR A 3 5.04 -29.63 -8.60
C THR A 3 5.18 -29.12 -7.18
N ALA A 4 6.38 -28.68 -6.80
CA ALA A 4 6.57 -27.93 -5.57
C ALA A 4 5.65 -26.70 -5.62
N THR A 5 4.63 -26.68 -4.76
CA THR A 5 3.81 -25.48 -4.57
C THR A 5 4.68 -24.48 -3.82
N GLU A 6 5.39 -23.64 -4.57
CA GLU A 6 6.12 -22.51 -4.01
C GLU A 6 5.11 -21.63 -3.29
N ASN A 7 5.12 -21.65 -1.96
CA ASN A 7 4.28 -20.75 -1.17
C ASN A 7 4.72 -19.33 -1.51
N PRO A 8 3.85 -18.48 -2.05
CA PRO A 8 4.22 -17.12 -2.38
C PRO A 8 4.69 -16.41 -1.11
N ASP A 9 5.89 -15.84 -1.16
CA ASP A 9 6.48 -15.09 -0.05
C ASP A 9 5.57 -13.89 0.27
N ILE A 10 5.01 -13.88 1.48
CA ILE A 10 4.10 -12.82 1.93
C ILE A 10 4.94 -11.73 2.57
N LYS A 11 4.93 -10.55 1.97
CA LYS A 11 5.66 -9.40 2.48
C LYS A 11 4.82 -8.61 3.46
N CYS A 12 5.43 -8.26 4.59
CA CYS A 12 4.81 -7.47 5.66
C CYS A 12 5.37 -6.06 5.67
N TYR A 13 4.48 -5.08 5.76
CA TYR A 13 4.81 -3.66 5.76
C TYR A 13 4.23 -2.95 6.97
N TYR A 14 5.02 -2.02 7.47
CA TYR A 14 4.81 -1.34 8.73
C TYR A 14 4.72 0.18 8.51
N CYS A 15 3.88 0.82 9.30
CA CYS A 15 3.91 2.27 9.44
C CYS A 15 5.23 2.70 10.08
N ILE A 16 5.66 3.95 9.87
CA ILE A 16 6.86 4.56 10.48
C ILE A 16 6.89 4.41 12.03
N CYS A 17 5.73 4.27 12.68
CA CYS A 17 5.63 3.98 14.12
C CYS A 17 5.76 2.49 14.49
N SER A 18 6.24 1.66 13.57
CA SER A 18 6.39 0.19 13.68
C SER A 18 5.08 -0.56 13.92
N GLN A 19 3.93 0.04 13.60
CA GLN A 19 2.65 -0.67 13.60
C GLN A 19 2.55 -1.49 12.32
N PHE A 20 2.19 -2.77 12.42
CA PHE A 20 1.86 -3.59 11.25
C PHE A 20 0.65 -3.00 10.52
N ILE A 21 0.71 -2.90 9.19
CA ILE A 21 -0.37 -2.31 8.39
C ILE A 21 -0.77 -3.17 7.20
N LEU A 22 0.17 -3.76 6.46
CA LEU A 22 -0.14 -4.43 5.20
C LEU A 22 0.64 -5.74 5.08
N ALA A 23 -0.07 -6.82 4.75
CA ALA A 23 0.54 -8.04 4.24
C ALA A 23 0.06 -8.26 2.81
N ILE A 24 0.98 -8.50 1.87
CA ILE A 24 0.65 -8.61 0.44
C ILE A 24 1.65 -9.50 -0.30
N THR A 25 1.13 -10.23 -1.28
CA THR A 25 1.89 -10.78 -2.40
C THR A 25 1.31 -10.15 -3.66
N PRO A 26 2.05 -9.38 -4.48
CA PRO A 26 3.51 -9.16 -4.54
C PRO A 26 4.03 -7.92 -3.76
N GLY A 27 5.34 -7.66 -3.78
CA GLY A 27 5.95 -6.51 -3.09
C GLY A 27 5.54 -5.12 -3.61
N LEU A 28 5.64 -4.10 -2.75
CA LEU A 28 5.22 -2.72 -3.05
C LEU A 28 6.04 -2.03 -4.16
N ASP A 29 7.25 -2.51 -4.41
CA ASP A 29 8.17 -2.03 -5.42
C ASP A 29 7.77 -2.44 -6.85
N VAL A 30 7.22 -3.65 -7.01
CA VAL A 30 6.78 -4.19 -8.31
C VAL A 30 5.35 -3.80 -8.69
N LEU A 31 4.57 -3.31 -7.72
CA LEU A 31 3.19 -2.90 -7.95
C LEU A 31 3.09 -1.63 -8.81
N PRO A 32 2.04 -1.52 -9.64
CA PRO A 32 1.84 -0.35 -10.49
C PRO A 32 1.67 0.92 -9.65
N ARG A 33 2.18 2.03 -10.19
CA ARG A 33 2.03 3.36 -9.59
C ARG A 33 0.91 4.13 -10.27
N ARG A 34 0.26 5.00 -9.50
CA ARG A 34 -0.80 5.88 -9.99
C ARG A 34 -0.26 6.74 -11.13
N ASN A 35 -1.03 6.84 -12.22
CA ASN A 35 -0.59 7.53 -13.43
C ASN A 35 -0.21 8.99 -13.13
N ALA A 36 1.04 9.34 -13.42
CA ALA A 36 1.60 10.67 -13.20
C ALA A 36 0.89 11.77 -14.00
N GLN A 37 0.16 11.45 -15.08
CA GLN A 37 -0.66 12.42 -15.81
C GLN A 37 -1.96 12.78 -15.05
N VAL A 38 -2.42 11.91 -14.16
CA VAL A 38 -3.68 12.07 -13.41
C VAL A 38 -3.43 12.51 -11.97
N SER A 39 -2.30 12.11 -11.38
CA SER A 39 -1.96 12.44 -9.99
C SER A 39 -0.47 12.72 -9.77
N GLU A 40 -0.15 13.57 -8.80
CA GLU A 40 1.22 13.84 -8.33
C GLU A 40 1.68 12.98 -7.14
N ASP A 41 0.77 12.26 -6.48
CA ASP A 41 1.05 11.54 -5.22
C ASP A 41 1.92 10.28 -5.40
N LYS A 42 2.07 9.77 -6.62
CA LYS A 42 2.81 8.54 -6.97
C LYS A 42 2.42 7.32 -6.12
N SER A 43 1.16 7.25 -5.69
CA SER A 43 0.63 6.18 -4.84
C SER A 43 0.75 4.82 -5.52
N ILE A 44 1.00 3.78 -4.74
CA ILE A 44 1.01 2.39 -5.19
C ILE A 44 -0.43 1.93 -5.37
N VAL A 45 -0.74 1.25 -6.46
CA VAL A 45 -2.09 0.77 -6.79
C VAL A 45 -2.18 -0.72 -6.47
N ILE A 46 -3.05 -1.06 -5.53
CA ILE A 46 -3.37 -2.44 -5.15
C ILE A 46 -4.76 -2.78 -5.68
N SER A 47 -4.88 -3.86 -6.47
CA SER A 47 -6.17 -4.38 -6.90
C SER A 47 -6.87 -5.11 -5.75
N ARG A 48 -8.18 -4.87 -5.56
CA ARG A 48 -9.04 -5.61 -4.63
C ARG A 48 -9.63 -6.89 -5.23
N LYS A 49 -9.35 -7.17 -6.50
CA LYS A 49 -9.80 -8.40 -7.15
C LYS A 49 -8.90 -9.56 -6.72
N ARG A 50 -9.50 -10.58 -6.10
CA ARG A 50 -8.77 -11.70 -5.47
C ARG A 50 -7.94 -12.54 -6.45
N ASP A 51 -8.32 -12.55 -7.72
CA ASP A 51 -7.58 -13.19 -8.82
C ASP A 51 -6.32 -12.42 -9.22
N GLN A 52 -6.24 -11.13 -8.86
CA GLN A 52 -5.12 -10.26 -9.21
C GLN A 52 -4.18 -10.00 -8.03
N CYS A 53 -4.71 -9.91 -6.82
CA CYS A 53 -3.94 -9.62 -5.62
C CYS A 53 -4.65 -10.13 -4.37
N VAL A 54 -3.89 -10.76 -3.47
CA VAL A 54 -4.35 -11.13 -2.13
C VAL A 54 -3.54 -10.31 -1.13
N PHE A 55 -4.25 -9.55 -0.29
CA PHE A 55 -3.63 -8.71 0.73
C PHE A 55 -4.54 -8.54 1.95
N SER A 56 -3.93 -8.19 3.07
CA SER A 56 -4.60 -7.77 4.30
C SER A 56 -4.17 -6.35 4.65
N LEU A 57 -5.11 -5.47 4.97
CA LEU A 57 -4.86 -4.09 5.35
C LEU A 57 -5.43 -3.82 6.74
N ASP A 58 -4.56 -3.65 7.73
CA ASP A 58 -4.89 -3.20 9.09
C ASP A 58 -4.76 -1.68 9.18
N ALA A 59 -5.81 -0.98 8.77
CA ALA A 59 -5.88 0.47 8.84
C ALA A 59 -7.30 0.96 9.16
N TYR A 60 -7.38 2.08 9.88
CA TYR A 60 -8.63 2.75 10.17
C TYR A 60 -9.09 3.59 8.96
N ARG A 61 -10.26 3.30 8.39
CA ARG A 61 -10.86 4.13 7.37
C ARG A 61 -11.59 5.31 8.02
N ASP A 62 -11.30 6.52 7.55
CA ASP A 62 -11.98 7.73 8.02
C ASP A 62 -13.50 7.66 7.77
N LYS A 63 -14.26 8.21 8.72
CA LYS A 63 -15.72 8.27 8.65
C LYS A 63 -16.23 9.20 7.54
N TYR A 64 -15.47 10.25 7.24
CA TYR A 64 -15.82 11.25 6.24
C TYR A 64 -14.72 11.31 5.17
N PRO A 65 -15.07 11.39 3.88
CA PRO A 65 -14.08 11.49 2.84
C PRO A 65 -13.45 12.89 2.79
N LEU A 66 -12.27 12.97 2.19
CA LEU A 66 -11.55 14.21 1.94
C LEU A 66 -11.72 14.61 0.47
N LEU A 67 -12.09 15.86 0.21
CA LEU A 67 -12.04 16.43 -1.13
C LEU A 67 -10.62 16.92 -1.41
N VAL A 68 -9.98 16.38 -2.44
CA VAL A 68 -8.60 16.69 -2.83
C VAL A 68 -8.59 17.22 -4.25
N THR A 69 -7.91 18.34 -4.49
CA THR A 69 -7.65 18.84 -5.83
C THR A 69 -6.31 18.30 -6.31
N ASN A 70 -6.33 17.52 -7.38
CA ASN A 70 -5.14 16.92 -7.98
C ASN A 70 -5.09 17.22 -9.48
N LYS A 71 -4.04 17.92 -9.93
CA LYS A 71 -3.88 18.37 -11.33
C LYS A 71 -5.15 18.98 -11.94
N ASN A 72 -5.78 19.89 -11.20
CA ASN A 72 -7.03 20.58 -11.57
C ASN A 72 -8.28 19.68 -11.67
N LYS A 73 -8.23 18.47 -11.11
CA LYS A 73 -9.40 17.60 -10.91
C LYS A 73 -9.70 17.45 -9.44
N GLU A 74 -10.97 17.55 -9.08
CA GLU A 74 -11.43 17.26 -7.73
C GLU A 74 -11.67 15.75 -7.57
N GLU A 75 -11.18 15.20 -6.47
CA GLU A 75 -11.29 13.78 -6.15
C GLU A 75 -11.75 13.62 -4.71
N VAL A 76 -12.61 12.62 -4.49
CA VAL A 76 -13.09 12.27 -3.15
C VAL A 76 -12.31 11.05 -2.66
N TRP A 77 -11.52 11.27 -1.62
CA TRP A 77 -10.61 10.28 -1.03
C TRP A 77 -11.18 9.75 0.27
N TRP A 78 -11.33 8.43 0.34
CA TRP A 78 -11.64 7.73 1.57
C TRP A 78 -10.35 7.27 2.22
N VAL A 79 -9.81 8.08 3.13
CA VAL A 79 -8.46 7.90 3.68
C VAL A 79 -8.39 6.75 4.68
N TYR A 80 -7.35 5.93 4.56
CA TYR A 80 -6.92 4.94 5.54
C TYR A 80 -5.78 5.50 6.39
N LYS A 81 -5.86 5.32 7.70
CA LYS A 81 -4.89 5.79 8.69
C LYS A 81 -4.35 4.66 9.53
N CYS A 82 -3.10 4.78 9.94
CA CYS A 82 -2.49 3.89 10.92
C CYS A 82 -3.33 3.88 12.21
N PRO A 83 -3.72 2.70 12.74
CA PRO A 83 -4.56 2.63 13.93
C PRO A 83 -3.86 3.19 15.17
N ARG A 84 -2.51 3.13 15.21
CA ARG A 84 -1.67 3.62 16.31
C ARG A 84 -1.45 5.14 16.25
N CYS A 85 -0.73 5.64 15.24
CA CYS A 85 -0.31 7.05 15.18
C CYS A 85 -1.20 7.96 14.33
N LYS A 86 -2.25 7.40 13.69
CA LYS A 86 -3.19 8.12 12.80
C LYS A 86 -2.56 8.71 11.53
N LEU A 87 -1.30 8.36 11.21
CA LEU A 87 -0.65 8.73 9.95
C LEU A 87 -1.49 8.24 8.75
N PRO A 88 -1.78 9.08 7.74
CA PRO A 88 -2.38 8.63 6.49
C PRO A 88 -1.50 7.58 5.81
N ILE A 89 -2.08 6.43 5.51
CA ILE A 89 -1.40 5.31 4.84
C ILE A 89 -1.79 5.21 3.37
N GLY A 90 -3.07 5.46 3.08
CA GLY A 90 -3.62 5.23 1.76
C GLY A 90 -5.02 5.77 1.64
N TYR A 91 -5.67 5.50 0.52
CA TYR A 91 -7.04 5.93 0.27
C TYR A 91 -7.71 5.06 -0.80
N ASP A 92 -9.04 5.05 -0.80
CA ASP A 92 -9.84 4.62 -1.95
C ASP A 92 -10.46 5.85 -2.62
N LEU A 93 -10.60 5.80 -3.95
CA LEU A 93 -11.33 6.80 -4.71
C LEU A 93 -12.80 6.39 -4.85
N GLU A 94 -13.72 7.33 -4.62
CA GLU A 94 -15.17 7.08 -4.75
C GLU A 94 -15.57 6.51 -6.12
N ASN A 95 -15.02 7.07 -7.20
CA ASN A 95 -15.37 6.69 -8.58
C ASN A 95 -14.59 5.47 -9.12
N SER A 96 -13.73 4.85 -8.33
CA SER A 96 -12.91 3.70 -8.79
C SER A 96 -13.63 2.35 -8.71
N SER A 97 -14.96 2.36 -8.50
CA SER A 97 -15.78 1.17 -8.24
C SER A 97 -15.25 0.30 -7.07
N GLN A 98 -14.49 0.90 -6.16
CA GLN A 98 -13.82 0.21 -5.04
C GLN A 98 -12.94 -0.97 -5.52
N GLN A 99 -12.46 -0.92 -6.76
CA GLN A 99 -11.61 -1.99 -7.32
C GLN A 99 -10.16 -1.85 -6.91
N TYR A 100 -9.74 -0.67 -6.46
CA TYR A 100 -8.36 -0.38 -6.15
C TYR A 100 -8.24 0.35 -4.82
N THR A 101 -7.16 0.04 -4.10
CA THR A 101 -6.66 0.81 -2.97
C THR A 101 -5.33 1.44 -3.32
N PHE A 102 -5.18 2.71 -2.99
CA PHE A 102 -3.98 3.48 -3.24
C PHE A 102 -3.19 3.61 -1.94
N ILE A 103 -1.95 3.14 -1.90
CA ILE A 103 -1.04 3.33 -0.75
C ILE A 103 -0.16 4.53 -1.03
N LEU A 104 -0.15 5.49 -0.11
CA LEU A 104 0.67 6.69 -0.22
C LEU A 104 2.15 6.32 -0.26
N ASN A 105 2.88 6.92 -1.18
CA ASN A 105 4.29 6.63 -1.36
C ASN A 105 5.07 7.00 -0.09
N GLY A 106 5.88 6.08 0.43
CA GLY A 106 6.68 6.27 1.64
C GLY A 106 5.91 6.19 2.97
N ALA A 107 4.59 5.89 2.95
CA ALA A 107 3.83 5.73 4.19
C ALA A 107 4.15 4.42 4.93
N LEU A 108 4.65 3.42 4.20
CA LEU A 108 4.98 2.10 4.68
C LEU A 108 6.45 1.75 4.38
N HIS A 109 7.04 0.92 5.24
CA HIS A 109 8.35 0.31 5.04
C HIS A 109 8.29 -1.20 5.32
N GLU A 110 9.16 -1.96 4.66
CA GLU A 110 9.37 -3.38 4.91
C GLU A 110 10.32 -3.52 6.12
N GLU A 111 10.15 -4.55 6.95
CA GLU A 111 11.20 -4.90 7.91
C GLU A 111 12.42 -5.46 7.14
N PRO A 112 13.65 -5.10 7.52
CA PRO A 112 14.82 -5.68 6.90
C PRO A 112 14.82 -7.19 7.14
N SER A 113 14.83 -7.98 6.07
CA SER A 113 15.13 -9.41 6.18
C SER A 113 16.56 -9.57 6.72
N GLU A 114 16.76 -10.53 7.62
CA GLU A 114 18.04 -10.77 8.34
C GLU A 114 19.23 -11.06 7.39
N ASP A 115 19.00 -11.25 6.09
CA ASP A 115 20.02 -11.54 5.08
C ASP A 115 20.81 -10.32 4.56
N GLN A 116 20.55 -9.09 5.03
CA GLN A 116 21.24 -7.86 4.56
C GLN A 116 22.15 -7.18 5.58
N VAL A 117 22.60 -7.88 6.62
CA VAL A 117 23.72 -7.40 7.45
C VAL A 117 25.05 -7.85 6.85
N THR A 118 25.37 -7.40 5.63
CA THR A 118 26.77 -7.42 5.18
C THR A 118 27.47 -6.21 5.76
N ASN A 119 28.27 -6.47 6.79
CA ASN A 119 29.24 -5.56 7.40
C ASN A 119 29.92 -4.70 6.33
N LYS A 120 29.62 -3.40 6.32
CA LYS A 120 30.58 -2.39 5.88
C LYS A 120 31.40 -2.01 7.10
N GLU A 121 32.39 -2.84 7.41
CA GLU A 121 33.52 -2.42 8.25
C GLU A 121 34.52 -1.64 7.39
N SER A 122 34.79 -0.42 7.86
CA SER A 122 35.99 0.44 7.68
C SER A 122 36.38 0.92 6.28
#